data_AF-A0AAJ1UEK9-F1
#
_entry.id   AF-A0AAJ1UEK9-F1
#
_cell.length_a   1.000
_cell.length_b   1.000
_cell.length_c   1.000
_cell.angle_alpha   90.00
_cell.angle_beta   90.00
_cell.angle_gamma   90.00
#
_symmetry.space_group_name_H-M   'P 1'
#
loop_
_entity.id
_entity.type
_entity.pdbx_description
1 polymer ?
#
loop_
_entity_poly.entity_id
_entity_poly.type
_entity_poly.pdbx_seq_one_letter_code
_entity_poly.pdbx_strand_id
1 'polypeptide(L)'
;YGITIPASFSTSRLSLVDRGFVYAIAHIRGGKDKGFAWYENGKRDKKVNTFTDFIAAARHLVAEGFTSHDRIVAHGGSAGGMLMGAIANMAPDAFGGIIAEVPFVDVLNTMLDDT
;
A
#
# COMPACT_ATOMS: atom_id res chain seq x y z
N TYR A 1 -0.64 2.65 -12.97
CA TYR A 1 -1.90 3.38 -13.17
C TYR A 1 -1.80 4.87 -12.90
N GLY A 2 -0.92 5.34 -12.00
CA GLY A 2 -0.82 6.79 -11.75
C GLY A 2 -2.07 7.37 -11.10
N ILE A 3 -2.76 6.55 -10.30
CA ILE A 3 -3.94 6.96 -9.53
C ILE A 3 -3.47 7.87 -8.39
N THR A 4 -4.22 8.93 -8.12
CA THR A 4 -4.12 9.72 -6.89
C THR A 4 -5.25 9.32 -5.97
N ILE A 5 -5.00 9.35 -4.66
CA ILE A 5 -6.04 9.04 -3.66
C ILE A 5 -6.56 10.37 -3.13
N PRO A 6 -7.73 10.87 -3.57
CA PRO A 6 -8.24 12.14 -3.08
C PRO A 6 -8.66 12.03 -1.61
N ALA A 7 -8.62 13.17 -0.91
CA ALA A 7 -9.32 13.29 0.36
C ALA A 7 -10.83 13.17 0.10
N SER A 8 -11.45 12.13 0.65
CA SER A 8 -12.88 11.88 0.49
C SER A 8 -13.47 11.28 1.77
N PHE A 9 -14.74 11.62 2.02
CA PHE A 9 -15.48 11.03 3.12
C PHE A 9 -15.81 9.55 2.82
N SER A 10 -15.75 8.72 3.86
CA SER A 10 -16.14 7.32 3.80
C SER A 10 -16.70 6.93 5.16
N THR A 11 -17.93 6.44 5.17
CA THR A 11 -18.59 5.92 6.39
C THR A 11 -17.82 4.74 6.99
N SER A 12 -17.23 3.88 6.15
CA SER A 12 -16.39 2.77 6.61
C SER A 12 -15.13 3.26 7.34
N ARG A 13 -14.47 4.31 6.83
CA ARG A 13 -13.31 4.91 7.52
C ARG A 13 -13.72 5.60 8.81
N LEU A 14 -14.84 6.33 8.80
CA LEU A 14 -15.38 6.96 10.01
C LEU A 14 -15.65 5.94 11.11
N SER A 15 -16.29 4.81 10.78
CA SER A 15 -16.54 3.73 11.73
C SER A 15 -15.26 3.17 12.37
N LEU A 16 -14.15 3.09 11.63
CA LEU A 16 -12.86 2.67 12.18
C LEU A 16 -12.32 3.71 13.18
N VAL A 17 -12.34 4.99 12.79
CA VAL A 17 -11.87 6.08 13.65
C VAL A 17 -12.70 6.17 14.93
N ASP A 18 -14.03 6.03 14.85
CA ASP A 18 -14.93 6.00 16.01
C ASP A 18 -14.63 4.85 16.98
N ARG A 19 -14.03 3.76 16.47
CA ARG A 19 -13.59 2.60 17.26
C ARG A 19 -12.16 2.74 17.79
N GLY A 20 -11.53 3.90 17.62
CA GLY A 20 -10.19 4.21 18.11
C GLY A 20 -9.05 3.80 17.17
N PHE A 21 -9.33 3.49 15.90
CA PHE A 21 -8.28 3.24 14.92
C PHE A 21 -7.71 4.56 14.37
N VAL A 22 -6.41 4.54 14.06
CA VAL A 22 -5.79 5.52 13.18
C VAL A 22 -5.93 5.00 11.74
N TYR A 23 -6.50 5.81 10.85
CA TYR A 23 -6.57 5.51 9.42
C TYR A 23 -5.59 6.41 8.65
N ALA A 24 -4.63 5.81 7.95
CA ALA A 24 -3.60 6.52 7.19
C ALA A 24 -3.65 6.16 5.70
N ILE A 25 -3.39 7.15 4.85
CA ILE A 25 -3.24 6.96 3.40
C ILE A 25 -1.80 7.30 3.03
N ALA A 26 -1.06 6.34 2.49
CA ALA A 26 0.30 6.56 2.01
C ALA A 26 0.30 6.92 0.51
N HIS A 27 0.65 8.16 0.18
CA HIS A 27 0.77 8.65 -1.21
C HIS A 27 2.11 8.25 -1.84
N ILE A 28 2.31 6.96 -2.05
CA ILE A 28 3.56 6.35 -2.53
C ILE A 28 3.84 6.59 -4.02
N ARG A 29 5.10 6.44 -4.46
CA ARG A 29 5.46 6.54 -5.89
C ARG A 29 4.73 5.49 -6.72
N GLY A 30 4.44 5.84 -7.97
CA GLY A 30 3.57 5.08 -8.86
C GLY A 30 2.11 5.59 -8.89
N GLY A 31 1.74 6.46 -7.94
CA GLY A 31 0.64 7.41 -8.05
C GLY A 31 1.07 8.70 -8.77
N LYS A 32 0.19 9.71 -8.82
CA LYS A 32 0.46 11.03 -9.44
C LYS A 32 0.32 12.20 -8.47
N ASP A 33 0.31 11.94 -7.17
CA ASP A 33 0.04 12.93 -6.13
C ASP A 33 1.07 14.08 -6.14
N LYS A 34 2.29 13.81 -6.64
CA LYS A 34 3.35 14.81 -6.86
C LYS A 34 3.72 14.97 -8.34
N GLY A 35 2.77 14.77 -9.25
CA GLY A 35 2.95 14.93 -10.70
C GLY A 35 3.54 13.71 -11.43
N PHE A 36 3.83 13.89 -12.72
CA PHE A 36 4.20 12.78 -13.61
C PHE A 36 5.53 12.11 -13.23
N ALA A 37 6.51 12.86 -12.73
CA ALA A 37 7.77 12.30 -12.25
C ALA A 37 7.57 11.32 -11.07
N TRP A 38 6.57 11.54 -10.23
CA TRP A 38 6.21 10.64 -9.12
C TRP A 38 5.70 9.28 -9.64
N TYR A 39 4.96 9.31 -10.74
CA TYR A 39 4.46 8.12 -11.42
C TYR A 39 5.59 7.33 -12.09
N GLU A 40 6.43 8.01 -12.88
CA GLU A 40 7.54 7.36 -13.59
C GLU A 40 8.53 6.68 -12.63
N ASN A 41 8.73 7.25 -11.44
CA ASN A 41 9.63 6.68 -10.44
C ASN A 41 9.03 5.55 -9.59
N GLY A 42 7.82 5.06 -9.91
CA GLY A 42 7.19 3.92 -9.21
C GLY A 42 6.55 2.89 -10.16
N LYS A 43 7.04 2.77 -11.39
CA LYS A 43 6.56 1.80 -12.39
C LYS A 43 7.72 1.02 -13.03
N ARG A 44 7.39 -0.12 -13.65
CA ARG A 44 8.33 -1.01 -14.36
C ARG A 44 9.56 -1.36 -13.52
N ASP A 45 10.75 -1.17 -14.05
CA ASP A 45 12.06 -1.36 -13.43
C ASP A 45 12.25 -0.54 -12.15
N LYS A 46 11.48 0.54 -11.94
CA LYS A 46 11.45 1.33 -10.70
C LYS A 46 10.34 0.92 -9.74
N LYS A 47 9.63 -0.20 -9.98
CA LYS A 47 8.45 -0.58 -9.20
C LYS A 47 8.77 -0.87 -7.73
N VAL A 48 9.99 -1.30 -7.42
CA VAL A 48 10.47 -1.53 -6.05
C VAL A 48 10.31 -0.27 -5.18
N ASN A 49 10.42 0.92 -5.76
CA ASN A 49 10.19 2.19 -5.04
C ASN A 49 8.78 2.30 -4.46
N THR A 50 7.75 1.79 -5.14
CA THR A 50 6.38 1.77 -4.60
C THR A 50 6.34 0.96 -3.30
N PHE A 51 7.00 -0.19 -3.28
CA PHE A 51 6.99 -1.10 -2.14
C PHE A 51 7.78 -0.53 -0.96
N THR A 52 8.97 0.00 -1.22
CA THR A 52 9.82 0.60 -0.18
C THR A 52 9.22 1.89 0.39
N ASP A 53 8.53 2.71 -0.42
CA ASP A 53 7.79 3.87 0.08
C ASP A 53 6.71 3.47 1.08
N PHE A 54 5.97 2.39 0.79
CA PHE A 54 4.88 1.93 1.66
C PHE A 54 5.41 1.37 2.98
N ILE A 55 6.50 0.59 2.92
CA ILE A 55 7.19 0.08 4.12
C ILE A 55 7.77 1.24 4.94
N ALA A 56 8.34 2.26 4.29
CA ALA A 56 8.85 3.45 4.96
C ALA A 56 7.73 4.23 5.67
N ALA A 57 6.56 4.37 5.05
CA ALA A 57 5.40 5.00 5.69
C ALA A 57 4.95 4.23 6.95
N ALA A 58 4.90 2.90 6.88
CA ALA A 58 4.55 2.07 8.03
C ALA A 58 5.54 2.23 9.19
N ARG A 59 6.85 2.15 8.89
CA ARG A 59 7.91 2.34 9.89
C ARG A 59 7.91 3.74 10.49
N HIS A 60 7.61 4.76 9.68
CA HIS A 60 7.48 6.13 10.17
C HIS A 60 6.30 6.28 11.14
N LEU A 61 5.13 5.71 10.83
CA LEU A 61 3.99 5.75 11.75
C LEU A 61 4.29 5.08 13.09
N VAL A 62 5.06 3.99 13.08
CA VAL A 62 5.54 3.33 14.31
C VAL A 62 6.53 4.22 15.06
N ALA A 63 7.50 4.81 14.37
CA ALA A 63 8.51 5.67 14.98
C ALA A 63 7.91 6.93 15.64
N GLU A 64 6.86 7.51 15.04
CA GLU A 64 6.12 8.65 15.59
C GLU A 64 5.13 8.26 16.70
N GLY A 65 5.02 6.97 17.03
CA GLY A 65 4.18 6.49 18.13
C GLY A 65 2.68 6.42 17.83
N PHE A 66 2.27 6.49 16.55
CA PHE A 66 0.86 6.29 16.18
C PHE A 66 0.39 4.84 16.37
N THR A 67 1.30 3.88 16.26
CA THR A 67 1.03 2.44 16.39
C THR A 67 2.33 1.67 16.67
N SER A 68 2.27 0.34 16.70
CA SER A 68 3.41 -0.58 16.79
C SER A 68 3.37 -1.60 15.64
N HIS A 69 4.49 -2.27 15.37
CA HIS A 69 4.59 -3.23 14.25
C HIS A 69 3.55 -4.34 14.32
N ASP A 70 3.21 -4.83 15.51
CA ASP A 70 2.19 -5.85 15.76
C ASP A 70 0.74 -5.29 15.71
N ARG A 71 0.57 -3.96 15.63
CA ARG A 71 -0.73 -3.27 15.67
C ARG A 71 -1.02 -2.42 14.43
N ILE A 72 -0.20 -2.51 13.39
CA ILE A 72 -0.44 -1.88 12.09
C ILE A 72 -0.91 -2.93 11.07
N VAL A 73 -2.00 -2.62 10.37
CA VAL A 73 -2.56 -3.46 9.31
C VAL A 73 -2.41 -2.76 7.97
N ALA A 74 -1.79 -3.42 7.00
CA ALA A 74 -1.71 -2.94 5.63
C ALA A 74 -2.95 -3.36 4.83
N HIS A 75 -3.47 -2.48 3.98
CA HIS A 75 -4.64 -2.75 3.14
C HIS A 75 -4.43 -2.24 1.72
N GLY A 76 -4.76 -3.07 0.72
CA GLY A 76 -4.69 -2.68 -0.68
C GLY A 76 -5.43 -3.65 -1.61
N GLY A 77 -6.13 -3.09 -2.61
CA GLY A 77 -6.91 -3.85 -3.58
C GLY A 77 -6.42 -3.73 -5.02
N SER A 78 -6.66 -4.77 -5.84
CA SER A 78 -6.25 -4.84 -7.25
C SER A 78 -4.72 -4.67 -7.39
N ALA A 79 -4.23 -3.60 -8.03
CA ALA A 79 -2.81 -3.25 -8.06
C ALA A 79 -2.22 -2.99 -6.65
N GLY A 80 -3.07 -2.56 -5.71
CA GLY A 80 -2.73 -2.48 -4.29
C GLY A 80 -2.59 -3.85 -3.63
N GLY A 81 -3.29 -4.88 -4.12
CA GLY A 81 -3.13 -6.25 -3.65
C GLY A 81 -1.77 -6.84 -4.02
N MET A 82 -1.24 -6.52 -5.21
CA MET A 82 0.17 -6.81 -5.57
C MET A 82 1.13 -6.16 -4.56
N LEU A 83 0.90 -4.88 -4.23
CA LEU A 83 1.70 -4.16 -3.23
C LEU A 83 1.66 -4.89 -1.88
N MET A 84 0.49 -5.36 -1.44
CA MET A 84 0.36 -6.15 -0.20
C MET A 84 1.20 -7.44 -0.24
N GLY A 85 1.16 -8.17 -1.35
CA GLY A 85 2.00 -9.37 -1.53
C GLY A 85 3.50 -9.06 -1.49
N ALA A 86 3.92 -7.96 -2.14
CA ALA A 86 5.33 -7.56 -2.14
C ALA A 86 5.84 -7.19 -0.74
N ILE A 87 5.11 -6.36 0.01
CA ILE A 87 5.53 -5.94 1.35
C ILE A 87 5.50 -7.09 2.36
N ALA A 88 4.58 -8.06 2.21
CA ALA A 88 4.55 -9.26 3.03
C ALA A 88 5.86 -10.06 2.94
N ASN A 89 6.44 -10.13 1.74
CA ASN A 89 7.71 -10.82 1.50
C ASN A 89 8.93 -9.96 1.87
N MET A 90 8.89 -8.65 1.58
CA MET A 90 10.04 -7.76 1.77
C MET A 90 10.22 -7.28 3.22
N ALA A 91 9.14 -7.16 4.00
CA ALA A 91 9.17 -6.67 5.37
C ALA A 91 8.07 -7.35 6.22
N PRO A 92 8.15 -8.68 6.43
CA PRO A 92 7.15 -9.43 7.20
C PRO A 92 7.05 -8.99 8.66
N ASP A 93 8.09 -8.34 9.18
CA ASP A 93 8.19 -7.79 10.54
C ASP A 93 7.52 -6.44 10.70
N ALA A 94 7.18 -5.75 9.60
CA ALA A 94 6.71 -4.37 9.65
C ALA A 94 5.21 -4.24 9.94
N PHE A 95 4.43 -5.32 9.80
CA PHE A 95 2.97 -5.31 9.87
C PHE A 95 2.41 -6.48 10.68
N GLY A 96 1.44 -6.20 11.54
CA GLY A 96 0.73 -7.21 12.34
C GLY A 96 -0.39 -7.90 11.55
N GLY A 97 -0.81 -7.33 10.43
CA GLY A 97 -1.76 -7.93 9.51
C GLY A 97 -1.72 -7.31 8.12
N ILE A 98 -2.18 -8.08 7.12
CA ILE A 98 -2.25 -7.65 5.72
C ILE A 98 -3.60 -8.05 5.15
N ILE A 99 -4.31 -7.10 4.55
CA ILE A 99 -5.56 -7.30 3.82
C ILE A 99 -5.27 -7.03 2.33
N ALA A 100 -5.13 -8.10 1.56
CA ALA A 100 -4.89 -8.05 0.12
C ALA A 100 -6.20 -8.36 -0.63
N GLU A 101 -6.87 -7.34 -1.16
CA GLU A 101 -8.14 -7.50 -1.88
C GLU A 101 -7.91 -7.77 -3.37
N VAL A 102 -8.57 -8.81 -3.90
CA VAL A 102 -8.46 -9.27 -5.30
C VAL A 102 -7.02 -9.19 -5.83
N PRO A 103 -6.05 -9.81 -5.15
CA PRO A 103 -4.66 -9.44 -5.31
C PRO A 103 -4.04 -10.11 -6.55
N PHE A 104 -3.39 -9.30 -7.36
CA PHE A 104 -2.61 -9.78 -8.50
C PHE A 104 -1.17 -10.12 -8.04
N VAL A 105 -0.95 -11.36 -7.59
CA VAL A 105 0.30 -11.77 -6.94
C VAL A 105 1.19 -12.68 -7.79
N ASP A 106 0.65 -13.30 -8.84
CA ASP A 106 1.43 -14.10 -9.78
C ASP A 106 1.48 -13.40 -11.15
N VAL A 107 2.44 -12.48 -11.27
CA VAL A 107 2.60 -11.68 -12.49
C VAL A 107 2.99 -12.54 -13.69
N LEU A 108 3.76 -13.61 -13.47
CA LEU A 108 4.25 -14.45 -14.55
C LEU A 108 3.14 -15.32 -15.12
N ASN A 109 2.43 -16.08 -14.28
CA ASN A 109 1.35 -16.92 -14.78
C ASN A 109 0.25 -16.06 -15.42
N THR A 110 -0.10 -14.90 -14.87
CA THR A 110 -1.15 -14.09 -15.52
C THR A 110 -0.71 -13.42 -16.82
N MET A 111 0.57 -13.12 -17.01
CA MET A 111 1.07 -12.59 -18.28
C MET A 111 1.32 -13.67 -19.33
N LEU A 112 1.44 -14.93 -18.90
CA LEU A 112 1.65 -16.13 -19.73
C LEU A 112 0.35 -16.93 -19.94
N ASP A 113 -0.76 -16.49 -19.36
CA ASP A 113 -2.07 -17.11 -19.57
C ASP A 113 -2.63 -16.62 -20.91
N ASP A 114 -2.68 -17.53 -21.89
CA ASP A 114 -3.18 -17.28 -23.24
C ASP A 114 -4.72 -17.41 -23.34
N THR A 115 -5.42 -17.65 -22.22
CA THR A 115 -6.89 -17.85 -22.17
C THR A 115 -7.68 -16.71 -21.52
#